data_AF-A0A419K2Y7-F1
#
_entry.id   AF-A0A419K2Y7-F1
#
_cell.length_a   1.000
_cell.length_b   1.000
_cell.length_c   1.000
_cell.angle_alpha   90.00
_cell.angle_beta   90.00
_cell.angle_gamma   90.00
#
_symmetry.space_group_name_H-M   'P 1'
#
loop_
_entity.id
_entity.type
_entity.pdbx_description
1 polymer ?
#
loop_
_entity_poly.entity_id
_entity_poly.type
_entity_poly.pdbx_seq_one_letter_code
_entity_poly.pdbx_strand_id
1 'polypeptide(L)'
;DFPTEIVVEGDVRVLVPKLEAYKTKAWEYAPSKAPVFYNPAMEMNRDIAVLALQAYGRKVPHGLVVSEPLAGCGVRGVRFAVEVDNVEKVAMNDINPLAVRMIEYNIRLNGVEGKASAENKDANLFLSQYAAPRVRFDYIDVDPFGSPVPYLDSAVRALRNGGLIALTATDMAPLCGVHPNASLRKYGGKPLRTEYCHEIAVRLLIGSLVFAAAKHEMGVKPALAYAVNHYCRLYAFIRHGARRADESIRRMGYILHCFNCLHRETHIGIVPRLEWKCPNCGSVMEAAGPLWLGELSDEGFCESTVREAERRELKESKRIMRLLSLIKGESGGPATYYTIDKICDKHNLRIPPLKSVITKIREKGFKAVPTHFNSRGVRTDAPSRVVKEAVEESL
;
A
#
# COMPACT_ATOMS: atom_id res chain seq x y z
N ASP A 1 -10.44 -29.53 -16.43
CA ASP A 1 -11.39 -29.27 -15.33
C ASP A 1 -10.71 -29.48 -14.00
N PHE A 2 -10.94 -28.57 -13.06
CA PHE A 2 -10.43 -28.64 -11.69
C PHE A 2 -11.57 -28.25 -10.72
N PRO A 3 -11.56 -28.71 -9.46
CA PRO A 3 -12.66 -28.43 -8.53
C PRO A 3 -12.86 -26.93 -8.31
N THR A 4 -14.09 -26.46 -8.52
CA THR A 4 -14.50 -25.06 -8.33
C THR A 4 -15.71 -24.95 -7.40
N GLU A 5 -15.90 -23.76 -6.83
CA GLU A 5 -17.08 -23.41 -6.05
C GLU A 5 -17.48 -21.96 -6.34
N ILE A 6 -18.74 -21.60 -6.08
CA ILE A 6 -19.20 -20.22 -6.15
C ILE A 6 -19.12 -19.64 -4.74
N VAL A 7 -18.46 -18.48 -4.61
CA VAL A 7 -18.40 -17.71 -3.37
C VAL A 7 -19.05 -16.34 -3.57
N VAL A 8 -19.55 -15.77 -2.48
CA VAL A 8 -20.05 -14.39 -2.43
C VAL A 8 -18.99 -13.53 -1.76
N GLU A 9 -18.61 -12.44 -2.41
CA GLU A 9 -17.73 -11.43 -1.83
C GLU A 9 -18.24 -10.04 -2.21
N GLY A 10 -18.58 -9.20 -1.21
CA GLY A 10 -19.34 -7.98 -1.47
C GLY A 10 -20.67 -8.30 -2.14
N ASP A 11 -21.00 -7.58 -3.21
CA ASP A 11 -22.26 -7.74 -3.94
C ASP A 11 -22.17 -8.72 -5.13
N VAL A 12 -21.03 -9.41 -5.28
CA VAL A 12 -20.77 -10.27 -6.44
C VAL A 12 -20.72 -11.74 -6.06
N ARG A 13 -21.09 -12.58 -7.03
CA ARG A 13 -20.90 -14.04 -6.99
C ARG A 13 -19.78 -14.40 -7.95
N VAL A 14 -18.77 -15.11 -7.49
CA VAL A 14 -17.64 -15.50 -8.34
C VAL A 14 -17.35 -16.99 -8.23
N LEU A 15 -17.18 -17.63 -9.38
CA LEU A 15 -16.60 -18.96 -9.50
C LEU A 15 -15.10 -18.85 -9.18
N VAL A 16 -14.66 -19.66 -8.23
CA VAL A 16 -13.27 -19.73 -7.77
C VAL A 16 -12.83 -21.20 -7.68
N PRO A 17 -11.52 -21.50 -7.69
CA PRO A 17 -11.06 -22.83 -7.34
C PRO A 17 -11.45 -23.20 -5.91
N LYS A 18 -11.89 -24.44 -5.71
CA LYS A 18 -12.20 -24.98 -4.38
C LYS A 18 -10.90 -25.22 -3.61
N LEU A 19 -10.52 -24.28 -2.75
CA LEU A 19 -9.19 -24.27 -2.11
C LEU A 19 -8.90 -25.51 -1.26
N GLU A 20 -9.93 -26.11 -0.65
CA GLU A 20 -9.80 -27.35 0.14
C GLU A 20 -9.29 -28.52 -0.70
N ALA A 21 -9.52 -28.54 -2.02
CA ALA A 21 -8.99 -29.57 -2.91
C ALA A 21 -7.46 -29.49 -3.10
N TYR A 22 -6.83 -28.38 -2.69
CA TYR A 22 -5.39 -28.13 -2.86
C TYR A 22 -4.62 -28.07 -1.53
N LYS A 23 -5.30 -28.32 -0.39
CA LYS A 23 -4.66 -28.50 0.91
C LYS A 23 -4.32 -29.97 1.09
N THR A 24 -3.04 -30.33 0.98
CA THR A 24 -2.59 -31.69 1.34
C THR A 24 -2.15 -31.78 2.81
N LYS A 25 -1.75 -30.64 3.40
CA LYS A 25 -1.38 -30.51 4.82
C LYS A 25 -1.90 -29.19 5.40
N ALA A 26 -2.18 -29.15 6.70
CA ALA A 26 -2.84 -28.02 7.36
C ALA A 26 -2.07 -26.67 7.26
N TRP A 27 -0.73 -26.72 7.10
CA TRP A 27 0.12 -25.53 7.01
C TRP A 27 0.32 -25.02 5.57
N GLU A 28 -0.27 -25.66 4.57
CA GLU A 28 -0.05 -25.29 3.17
C GLU A 28 -0.90 -24.07 2.77
N TYR A 29 -0.24 -23.11 2.12
CA TYR A 29 -0.91 -21.95 1.55
C TYR A 29 -1.57 -22.31 0.21
N ALA A 30 -2.75 -22.93 0.34
CA ALA A 30 -3.56 -23.45 -0.79
C ALA A 30 -3.81 -22.46 -1.94
N PRO A 31 -4.02 -21.14 -1.72
CA PRO A 31 -4.23 -20.20 -2.82
C PRO A 31 -3.11 -20.22 -3.87
N SER A 32 -1.85 -20.40 -3.46
CA SER A 32 -0.70 -20.45 -4.38
C SER A 32 -0.60 -21.74 -5.20
N LYS A 33 -1.33 -22.80 -4.81
CA LYS A 33 -1.32 -24.10 -5.49
C LYS A 33 -2.50 -24.30 -6.44
N ALA A 34 -3.54 -23.48 -6.31
CA ALA A 34 -4.71 -23.57 -7.17
C ALA A 34 -4.37 -23.17 -8.62
N PRO A 35 -4.97 -23.80 -9.64
CA PRO A 35 -4.72 -23.47 -11.05
C PRO A 35 -5.09 -22.04 -11.46
N VAL A 36 -5.97 -21.39 -10.71
CA VAL A 36 -6.31 -19.97 -10.83
C VAL A 36 -6.23 -19.38 -9.42
N PHE A 37 -5.72 -18.16 -9.26
CA PHE A 37 -5.56 -17.58 -7.94
C PHE A 37 -6.86 -16.99 -7.39
N TYR A 38 -7.16 -17.33 -6.14
CA TYR A 38 -8.13 -16.65 -5.30
C TYR A 38 -7.71 -16.78 -3.84
N ASN A 39 -7.63 -15.65 -3.12
CA ASN A 39 -7.34 -15.65 -1.68
C ASN A 39 -8.47 -14.93 -0.92
N PRO A 40 -9.28 -15.65 -0.11
CA PRO A 40 -10.33 -15.04 0.69
C PRO A 40 -9.78 -14.09 1.78
N ALA A 41 -8.54 -14.27 2.23
CA ALA A 41 -7.91 -13.36 3.20
C ALA A 41 -7.58 -11.96 2.63
N MET A 42 -7.77 -11.74 1.32
CA MET A 42 -7.60 -10.46 0.65
C MET A 42 -8.94 -9.70 0.46
N GLU A 43 -10.04 -10.19 1.02
CA GLU A 43 -11.36 -9.52 0.94
C GLU A 43 -11.30 -8.08 1.46
N MET A 44 -10.70 -7.83 2.63
CA MET A 44 -10.48 -6.47 3.15
C MET A 44 -9.66 -5.57 2.21
N ASN A 45 -8.68 -6.12 1.48
CA ASN A 45 -7.89 -5.35 0.52
C ASN A 45 -8.79 -4.91 -0.67
N ARG A 46 -9.63 -5.83 -1.16
CA ARG A 46 -10.58 -5.58 -2.25
C ARG A 46 -11.69 -4.62 -1.82
N ASP A 47 -12.21 -4.74 -0.60
CA ASP A 47 -13.16 -3.76 -0.03
C ASP A 47 -12.57 -2.35 -0.05
N ILE A 48 -11.35 -2.18 0.48
CA ILE A 48 -10.70 -0.86 0.48
C ILE A 48 -10.43 -0.36 -0.96
N ALA A 49 -10.18 -1.25 -1.92
CA ALA A 49 -10.01 -0.87 -3.31
C ALA A 49 -11.31 -0.35 -3.95
N VAL A 50 -12.44 -1.02 -3.69
CA VAL A 50 -13.78 -0.55 -4.12
C VAL A 50 -14.06 0.82 -3.50
N LEU A 51 -13.80 0.99 -2.20
CA LEU A 51 -14.00 2.27 -1.50
C LEU A 51 -13.11 3.38 -2.06
N ALA A 52 -11.83 3.11 -2.29
CA ALA A 52 -10.88 4.09 -2.84
C ALA A 52 -11.24 4.48 -4.28
N LEU A 53 -11.65 3.51 -5.10
CA LEU A 53 -12.10 3.75 -6.48
C LEU A 53 -13.40 4.57 -6.49
N GLN A 54 -14.38 4.27 -5.63
CA GLN A 54 -15.60 5.05 -5.49
C GLN A 54 -15.30 6.50 -5.05
N ALA A 55 -14.43 6.68 -4.04
CA ALA A 55 -14.05 8.00 -3.53
C ALA A 55 -13.32 8.85 -4.60
N TYR A 56 -12.50 8.21 -5.44
CA TYR A 56 -11.90 8.83 -6.62
C TYR A 56 -12.97 9.16 -7.67
N GLY A 57 -13.84 8.21 -7.98
CA GLY A 57 -14.90 8.34 -8.98
C GLY A 57 -15.84 9.52 -8.73
N ARG A 58 -16.19 9.80 -7.47
CA ARG A 58 -17.00 10.98 -7.08
C ARG A 58 -16.40 12.31 -7.54
N LYS A 59 -15.09 12.38 -7.78
CA LYS A 59 -14.35 13.59 -8.21
C LYS A 59 -14.06 13.63 -9.71
N VAL A 60 -14.35 12.55 -10.44
CA VAL A 60 -14.09 12.43 -11.87
C VAL A 60 -15.38 12.74 -12.63
N PRO A 61 -15.38 13.73 -13.57
CA PRO A 61 -16.60 14.22 -14.20
C PRO A 61 -17.13 13.33 -15.35
N HIS A 62 -16.46 12.21 -15.64
CA HIS A 62 -16.81 11.30 -16.73
C HIS A 62 -16.79 9.85 -16.23
N GLY A 63 -17.22 8.91 -17.09
CA GLY A 63 -17.15 7.48 -16.81
C GLY A 63 -15.72 6.99 -16.60
N LEU A 64 -15.52 6.11 -15.62
CA LEU A 64 -14.19 5.58 -15.29
C LEU A 64 -13.83 4.42 -16.21
N VAL A 65 -12.61 4.48 -16.76
CA VAL A 65 -11.96 3.36 -17.43
C VAL A 65 -10.93 2.77 -16.49
N VAL A 66 -11.18 1.56 -16.02
CA VAL A 66 -10.49 0.90 -14.90
C VAL A 66 -9.75 -0.32 -15.43
N SER A 67 -8.58 -0.62 -14.86
CA SER A 67 -7.80 -1.81 -15.23
C SER A 67 -7.34 -2.63 -14.03
N GLU A 68 -7.41 -3.95 -14.19
CA GLU A 68 -6.76 -4.94 -13.33
C GLU A 68 -5.87 -5.84 -14.21
N PRO A 69 -4.58 -5.51 -14.39
CA PRO A 69 -3.69 -6.24 -15.29
C PRO A 69 -3.30 -7.66 -14.83
N LEU A 70 -3.51 -8.01 -13.56
CA LEU A 70 -3.21 -9.33 -12.95
C LEU A 70 -4.45 -9.83 -12.18
N ALA A 71 -5.49 -10.23 -12.90
CA ALA A 71 -6.83 -10.35 -12.34
C ALA A 71 -7.12 -11.68 -11.59
N GLY A 72 -6.33 -12.75 -11.78
CA GLY A 72 -6.65 -14.05 -11.19
C GLY A 72 -8.05 -14.51 -11.60
N CYS A 73 -8.94 -14.79 -10.64
CA CYS A 73 -10.34 -15.13 -10.96
C CYS A 73 -11.21 -13.93 -11.38
N GLY A 74 -10.69 -12.69 -11.33
CA GLY A 74 -11.40 -11.47 -11.72
C GLY A 74 -12.30 -10.87 -10.63
N VAL A 75 -12.25 -11.37 -9.40
CA VAL A 75 -13.14 -10.92 -8.32
C VAL A 75 -13.07 -9.40 -8.11
N ARG A 76 -11.88 -8.80 -8.14
CA ARG A 76 -11.73 -7.35 -7.92
C ARG A 76 -12.31 -6.55 -9.08
N GLY A 77 -11.97 -6.87 -10.33
CA GLY A 77 -12.51 -6.19 -11.50
C GLY A 77 -14.03 -6.35 -11.64
N VAL A 78 -14.59 -7.52 -11.33
CA VAL A 78 -16.04 -7.73 -11.31
C VAL A 78 -16.69 -6.91 -10.20
N ARG A 79 -16.10 -6.85 -9.00
CA ARG A 79 -16.55 -5.94 -7.93
C ARG A 79 -16.49 -4.48 -8.35
N PHE A 80 -15.46 -4.03 -9.07
CA PHE A 80 -15.43 -2.67 -9.61
C PHE A 80 -16.59 -2.39 -10.58
N ALA A 81 -16.93 -3.35 -11.45
CA ALA A 81 -18.01 -3.18 -12.42
C ALA A 81 -19.42 -3.16 -11.78
N VAL A 82 -19.61 -3.90 -10.68
CA VAL A 82 -20.89 -4.03 -9.97
C VAL A 82 -21.05 -2.94 -8.90
N GLU A 83 -20.01 -2.72 -8.11
CA GLU A 83 -20.12 -1.99 -6.85
C GLU A 83 -19.72 -0.51 -6.96
N VAL A 84 -19.15 -0.05 -8.09
CA VAL A 84 -18.75 1.36 -8.26
C VAL A 84 -19.64 2.08 -9.27
N ASP A 85 -20.32 3.12 -8.82
CA ASP A 85 -21.42 3.78 -9.53
C ASP A 85 -21.05 4.26 -10.95
N ASN A 86 -19.86 4.85 -11.11
CA ASN A 86 -19.47 5.58 -12.32
C ASN A 86 -18.42 4.85 -13.18
N VAL A 87 -18.32 3.53 -13.05
CA VAL A 87 -17.46 2.72 -13.92
C VAL A 87 -18.12 2.52 -15.27
N GLU A 88 -17.46 3.01 -16.32
CA GLU A 88 -17.85 2.83 -17.72
C GLU A 88 -17.28 1.51 -18.26
N LYS A 89 -15.98 1.27 -18.02
CA LYS A 89 -15.30 0.08 -18.50
C LYS A 89 -14.31 -0.48 -17.49
N VAL A 90 -14.29 -1.80 -17.34
CA VAL A 90 -13.27 -2.57 -16.63
C VAL A 90 -12.53 -3.46 -17.62
N ALA A 91 -11.23 -3.25 -17.76
CA ALA A 91 -10.33 -4.08 -18.56
C ALA A 91 -9.48 -4.96 -17.64
N MET A 92 -9.83 -6.23 -17.54
CA MET A 92 -9.09 -7.24 -16.80
C MET A 92 -8.12 -7.97 -17.73
N ASN A 93 -7.00 -8.41 -17.19
CA ASN A 93 -6.04 -9.25 -17.90
C ASN A 93 -5.45 -10.30 -16.98
N ASP A 94 -5.12 -11.46 -17.53
CA ASP A 94 -4.28 -12.44 -16.85
C ASP A 94 -3.45 -13.23 -17.88
N ILE A 95 -2.21 -13.58 -17.54
CA ILE A 95 -1.34 -14.37 -18.42
C ILE A 95 -1.82 -15.83 -18.49
N ASN A 96 -2.55 -16.31 -17.47
CA ASN A 96 -3.06 -17.66 -17.41
C ASN A 96 -4.39 -17.77 -18.19
N PRO A 97 -4.47 -18.59 -19.26
CA PRO A 97 -5.70 -18.75 -20.04
C PRO A 97 -6.85 -19.35 -19.23
N LEU A 98 -6.58 -20.14 -18.17
CA LEU A 98 -7.62 -20.64 -17.27
C LEU A 98 -8.24 -19.52 -16.43
N ALA A 99 -7.41 -18.56 -16.00
CA ALA A 99 -7.84 -17.38 -15.26
C ALA A 99 -8.77 -16.54 -16.14
N VAL A 100 -8.37 -16.28 -17.39
CA VAL A 100 -9.21 -15.52 -18.35
C VAL A 100 -10.56 -16.17 -18.60
N ARG A 101 -10.62 -17.48 -18.83
CA ARG A 101 -11.92 -18.19 -18.96
C ARG A 101 -12.79 -18.06 -17.71
N MET A 102 -12.18 -18.09 -16.52
CA MET A 102 -12.90 -17.91 -15.26
C MET A 102 -13.38 -16.46 -15.08
N ILE A 103 -12.57 -15.47 -15.46
CA ILE A 103 -12.97 -14.06 -15.47
C ILE A 103 -14.18 -13.86 -16.39
N GLU A 104 -14.14 -14.37 -17.62
CA GLU A 104 -15.26 -14.28 -18.56
C GLU A 104 -16.55 -14.94 -18.02
N TYR A 105 -16.42 -16.08 -17.34
CA TYR A 105 -17.55 -16.71 -16.66
C TYR A 105 -18.10 -15.82 -15.54
N ASN A 106 -17.22 -15.24 -14.72
CA ASN A 106 -17.59 -14.36 -13.61
C ASN A 106 -18.21 -13.04 -14.08
N ILE A 107 -17.77 -12.49 -15.22
CA ILE A 107 -18.41 -11.35 -15.88
C ILE A 107 -19.87 -11.69 -16.20
N ARG A 108 -20.11 -12.84 -16.88
CA ARG A 108 -21.46 -13.28 -17.23
C ARG A 108 -22.33 -13.60 -16.02
N LEU A 109 -21.75 -14.23 -14.99
CA LEU A 109 -22.45 -14.60 -13.75
C LEU A 109 -23.04 -13.38 -13.02
N ASN A 110 -22.44 -12.19 -13.20
CA ASN A 110 -22.87 -10.94 -12.59
C ASN A 110 -23.52 -9.97 -13.58
N GLY A 111 -23.74 -10.36 -14.84
CA GLY A 111 -24.44 -9.54 -15.84
C GLY A 111 -23.72 -8.24 -16.21
N VAL A 112 -22.38 -8.23 -16.18
CA VAL A 112 -21.54 -7.05 -16.45
C VAL A 112 -20.79 -7.11 -17.78
N GLU A 113 -21.22 -7.94 -18.73
CA GLU A 113 -20.62 -8.09 -20.06
C GLU A 113 -20.51 -6.77 -20.83
N GLY A 114 -21.45 -5.85 -20.62
CA GLY A 114 -21.46 -4.53 -21.28
C GLY A 114 -20.41 -3.55 -20.72
N LYS A 115 -19.83 -3.84 -19.55
CA LYS A 115 -18.86 -2.97 -18.86
C LYS A 115 -17.50 -3.62 -18.67
N ALA A 116 -17.44 -4.95 -18.53
CA ALA A 116 -16.23 -5.68 -18.17
C ALA A 116 -15.76 -6.60 -19.30
N SER A 117 -14.44 -6.68 -19.47
CA SER A 117 -13.80 -7.53 -20.47
C SER A 117 -12.51 -8.13 -19.91
N ALA A 118 -12.09 -9.26 -20.47
CA ALA A 118 -10.88 -9.96 -20.09
C ALA A 118 -9.97 -10.21 -21.30
N GLU A 119 -8.66 -10.12 -21.10
CA GLU A 119 -7.67 -10.43 -22.12
C GLU A 119 -6.61 -11.41 -21.60
N ASN A 120 -6.04 -12.23 -22.50
CA ASN A 120 -4.98 -13.18 -22.17
C ASN A 120 -3.62 -12.71 -22.70
N LYS A 121 -2.96 -11.82 -21.96
CA LYS A 121 -1.65 -11.26 -22.33
C LYS A 121 -0.74 -11.19 -21.11
N ASP A 122 0.55 -11.05 -21.37
CA ASP A 122 1.47 -10.51 -20.37
C ASP A 122 1.00 -9.11 -19.93
N ALA A 123 1.09 -8.83 -18.63
CA ALA A 123 0.59 -7.59 -18.05
C ALA A 123 1.27 -6.33 -18.62
N ASN A 124 2.58 -6.38 -18.91
CA ASN A 124 3.29 -5.25 -19.50
C ASN A 124 2.87 -5.03 -20.96
N LEU A 125 2.69 -6.12 -21.72
CA LEU A 125 2.16 -6.03 -23.09
C LEU A 125 0.76 -5.43 -23.10
N PHE A 126 -0.13 -5.94 -22.25
CA PHE A 126 -1.49 -5.43 -22.11
C PHE A 126 -1.51 -3.94 -21.76
N LEU A 127 -0.81 -3.53 -20.70
CA LEU A 127 -0.76 -2.12 -20.27
C LEU A 127 -0.16 -1.20 -21.36
N SER A 128 0.84 -1.67 -22.10
CA SER A 128 1.49 -0.89 -23.16
C SER A 128 0.53 -0.52 -24.29
N GLN A 129 -0.54 -1.30 -24.52
CA GLN A 129 -1.56 -0.98 -25.53
C GLN A 129 -2.41 0.24 -25.14
N TYR A 130 -2.42 0.62 -23.87
CA TYR A 130 -3.16 1.76 -23.33
C TYR A 130 -2.27 2.98 -23.05
N ALA A 131 -0.99 2.95 -23.42
CA ALA A 131 -0.05 4.03 -23.16
C ALA A 131 -0.29 5.29 -24.02
N ALA A 132 -1.00 5.16 -25.15
CA ALA A 132 -1.28 6.25 -26.07
C ALA A 132 -2.30 7.25 -25.49
N PRO A 133 -2.24 8.55 -25.88
CA PRO A 133 -3.26 9.52 -25.50
C PRO A 133 -4.68 9.04 -25.84
N ARG A 134 -5.67 9.47 -25.05
CA ARG A 134 -7.12 9.17 -25.18
C ARG A 134 -7.58 7.74 -24.88
N VAL A 135 -6.67 6.75 -24.85
CA VAL A 135 -7.03 5.36 -24.48
C VAL A 135 -6.64 4.98 -23.05
N ARG A 136 -5.89 5.85 -22.36
CA ARG A 136 -5.38 5.62 -20.99
C ARG A 136 -6.48 5.37 -19.95
N PHE A 137 -6.12 4.60 -18.93
CA PHE A 137 -6.97 4.32 -17.78
C PHE A 137 -7.06 5.50 -16.81
N ASP A 138 -8.18 5.59 -16.11
CA ASP A 138 -8.40 6.41 -14.93
C ASP A 138 -7.81 5.79 -13.67
N TYR A 139 -7.90 4.45 -13.58
CA TYR A 139 -7.46 3.68 -12.45
C TYR A 139 -6.80 2.38 -12.89
N ILE A 140 -5.67 2.02 -12.27
CA ILE A 140 -4.98 0.74 -12.50
C ILE A 140 -4.65 0.11 -11.15
N ASP A 141 -5.04 -1.15 -10.97
CA ASP A 141 -4.74 -1.97 -9.78
C ASP A 141 -3.69 -3.04 -10.08
N VAL A 142 -2.45 -2.82 -9.64
CA VAL A 142 -1.34 -3.76 -9.78
C VAL A 142 -1.22 -4.59 -8.50
N ASP A 143 -1.77 -5.80 -8.52
CA ASP A 143 -1.85 -6.71 -7.37
C ASP A 143 -1.19 -8.08 -7.66
N PRO A 144 0.14 -8.14 -7.85
CA PRO A 144 0.83 -9.37 -8.20
C PRO A 144 1.18 -10.22 -6.98
N PHE A 145 1.63 -11.45 -7.26
CA PHE A 145 2.44 -12.20 -6.32
C PHE A 145 3.82 -11.57 -6.13
N GLY A 146 4.17 -11.27 -4.89
CA GLY A 146 5.42 -10.62 -4.54
C GLY A 146 5.42 -9.13 -4.86
N SER A 147 6.23 -8.72 -5.83
CA SER A 147 6.60 -7.32 -6.06
C SER A 147 5.85 -6.71 -7.26
N PRO A 148 5.31 -5.49 -7.15
CA PRO A 148 4.70 -4.76 -8.26
C PRO A 148 5.70 -4.03 -9.16
N VAL A 149 6.96 -3.97 -8.75
CA VAL A 149 8.04 -3.25 -9.47
C VAL A 149 8.09 -3.58 -10.97
N PRO A 150 8.01 -4.85 -11.41
CA PRO A 150 8.14 -5.20 -12.83
C PRO A 150 7.08 -4.59 -13.76
N TYR A 151 5.99 -4.04 -13.20
CA TYR A 151 4.86 -3.50 -13.95
C TYR A 151 4.75 -1.97 -13.88
N LEU A 152 5.60 -1.30 -13.08
CA LEU A 152 5.44 0.13 -12.77
C LEU A 152 5.55 1.02 -14.01
N ASP A 153 6.61 0.86 -14.81
CA ASP A 153 6.84 1.71 -15.99
C ASP A 153 5.67 1.61 -17.00
N SER A 154 5.13 0.40 -17.22
CA SER A 154 3.96 0.21 -18.09
C SER A 154 2.67 0.79 -17.49
N ALA A 155 2.46 0.60 -16.19
CA ALA A 155 1.27 1.10 -15.49
C ALA A 155 1.22 2.63 -15.46
N VAL A 156 2.32 3.32 -15.15
CA VAL A 156 2.34 4.79 -15.12
C VAL A 156 2.11 5.39 -16.51
N ARG A 157 2.63 4.75 -17.58
CA ARG A 157 2.39 5.19 -18.97
C ARG A 157 0.94 4.99 -19.41
N ALA A 158 0.29 3.94 -18.92
CA ALA A 158 -1.10 3.59 -19.22
C ALA A 158 -2.12 4.40 -18.41
N LEU A 159 -1.68 5.16 -17.40
CA LEU A 159 -2.53 6.06 -16.62
C LEU A 159 -2.62 7.43 -17.27
N ARG A 160 -3.81 8.03 -17.20
CA ARG A 160 -4.00 9.42 -17.62
C ARG A 160 -3.49 10.40 -16.57
N ASN A 161 -3.26 11.64 -16.98
CA ASN A 161 -3.01 12.73 -16.05
C ASN A 161 -4.25 12.91 -15.16
N GLY A 162 -4.11 12.78 -13.85
CA GLY A 162 -5.30 12.69 -13.00
C GLY A 162 -5.46 11.34 -12.32
N GLY A 163 -4.99 10.29 -12.99
CA GLY A 163 -5.29 8.90 -12.67
C GLY A 163 -4.77 8.44 -11.31
N LEU A 164 -5.42 7.41 -10.79
CA LEU A 164 -5.13 6.79 -9.51
C LEU A 164 -4.50 5.41 -9.75
N ILE A 165 -3.27 5.20 -9.29
CA ILE A 165 -2.64 3.88 -9.28
C ILE A 165 -2.83 3.23 -7.92
N ALA A 166 -3.13 1.93 -7.91
CA ALA A 166 -3.09 1.11 -6.71
C ALA A 166 -2.02 0.02 -6.87
N LEU A 167 -1.17 -0.15 -5.85
CA LEU A 167 -0.10 -1.13 -5.83
C LEU A 167 -0.20 -1.99 -4.57
N THR A 168 -0.20 -3.31 -4.72
CA THR A 168 0.08 -4.23 -3.61
C THR A 168 1.50 -4.77 -3.73
N ALA A 169 2.23 -4.82 -2.61
CA ALA A 169 3.42 -5.64 -2.49
C ALA A 169 3.23 -6.65 -1.35
N THR A 170 3.42 -7.93 -1.66
CA THR A 170 3.32 -9.06 -0.71
C THR A 170 4.70 -9.60 -0.33
N ASP A 171 5.79 -9.17 -0.99
CA ASP A 171 7.16 -9.56 -0.64
C ASP A 171 7.75 -8.69 0.49
N MET A 172 7.11 -8.75 1.66
CA MET A 172 7.51 -7.99 2.85
C MET A 172 8.90 -8.37 3.39
N ALA A 173 9.38 -9.59 3.17
CA ALA A 173 10.70 -10.02 3.67
C ALA A 173 11.87 -9.16 3.12
N PRO A 174 11.99 -8.94 1.79
CA PRO A 174 12.88 -7.92 1.24
C PRO A 174 12.65 -6.53 1.85
N LEU A 175 11.41 -6.01 1.79
CA LEU A 175 11.08 -4.64 2.18
C LEU A 175 11.32 -4.33 3.66
N CYS A 176 11.22 -5.33 4.54
CA CYS A 176 11.44 -5.21 5.99
C CYS A 176 12.86 -5.59 6.43
N GLY A 177 13.79 -5.78 5.49
CA GLY A 177 15.20 -5.94 5.78
C GLY A 177 15.65 -7.36 6.11
N VAL A 178 14.84 -8.39 5.85
CA VAL A 178 15.29 -9.81 5.93
C VAL A 178 16.24 -10.12 4.78
N HIS A 179 15.96 -9.58 3.59
CA HIS A 179 16.79 -9.76 2.39
C HIS A 179 17.15 -8.40 1.76
N PRO A 180 18.10 -7.64 2.34
CA PRO A 180 18.39 -6.26 1.93
C PRO A 180 18.84 -6.14 0.47
N ASN A 181 19.66 -7.08 -0.03
CA ASN A 181 20.08 -7.09 -1.43
C ASN A 181 18.91 -7.32 -2.40
N ALA A 182 17.89 -8.10 -1.99
CA ALA A 182 16.69 -8.28 -2.79
C ALA A 182 15.85 -7.00 -2.84
N SER A 183 15.78 -6.26 -1.72
CA SER A 183 15.11 -4.96 -1.67
C SER A 183 15.81 -3.93 -2.55
N LEU A 184 17.14 -3.87 -2.53
CA LEU A 184 17.90 -2.98 -3.40
C LEU A 184 17.68 -3.29 -4.89
N ARG A 185 17.76 -4.58 -5.28
CA ARG A 185 17.54 -4.98 -6.69
C ARG A 185 16.13 -4.68 -7.19
N LYS A 186 15.11 -4.82 -6.35
CA LYS A 186 13.71 -4.61 -6.75
C LYS A 186 13.30 -3.15 -6.61
N TYR A 187 13.49 -2.57 -5.44
CA TYR A 187 12.92 -1.27 -5.07
C TYR A 187 13.90 -0.10 -5.19
N GLY A 188 15.19 -0.37 -5.47
CA GLY A 188 16.21 0.67 -5.61
C GLY A 188 16.64 1.35 -4.30
N GLY A 189 16.24 0.82 -3.14
CA GLY A 189 16.60 1.37 -1.83
C GLY A 189 16.98 0.29 -0.81
N LYS A 190 17.86 0.65 0.13
CA LYS A 190 18.27 -0.19 1.26
C LYS A 190 17.18 -0.15 2.35
N PRO A 191 16.66 -1.31 2.81
CA PRO A 191 15.76 -1.38 3.96
C PRO A 191 16.55 -1.41 5.27
N LEU A 192 15.86 -1.21 6.40
CA LEU A 192 16.40 -1.49 7.73
C LEU A 192 15.45 -2.39 8.52
N ARG A 193 16.02 -3.28 9.34
CA ARG A 193 15.28 -4.17 10.23
C ARG A 193 15.00 -3.46 11.55
N THR A 194 13.98 -2.61 11.56
CA THR A 194 13.55 -1.82 12.72
C THR A 194 12.13 -2.19 13.16
N GLU A 195 11.68 -1.65 14.29
CA GLU A 195 10.30 -1.76 14.79
C GLU A 195 9.26 -1.10 13.87
N TYR A 196 9.73 -0.21 12.99
CA TYR A 196 8.94 0.49 11.95
C TYR A 196 9.27 0.03 10.53
N CYS A 197 9.74 -1.21 10.36
CA CYS A 197 10.09 -1.78 9.07
C CYS A 197 8.90 -1.83 8.08
N HIS A 198 7.66 -1.93 8.56
CA HIS A 198 6.46 -1.86 7.72
C HIS A 198 6.25 -0.47 7.11
N GLU A 199 6.62 0.60 7.82
CA GLU A 199 6.59 1.94 7.26
C GLU A 199 7.73 2.14 6.25
N ILE A 200 8.93 1.64 6.55
CA ILE A 200 10.05 1.62 5.59
C ILE A 200 9.62 0.90 4.30
N ALA A 201 8.93 -0.23 4.41
CA ALA A 201 8.40 -0.98 3.28
C ALA A 201 7.50 -0.13 2.38
N VAL A 202 6.51 0.55 2.96
CA VAL A 202 5.61 1.47 2.24
C VAL A 202 6.40 2.60 1.58
N ARG A 203 7.35 3.20 2.30
CA ARG A 203 8.16 4.31 1.77
C ARG A 203 9.10 3.90 0.64
N LEU A 204 9.63 2.68 0.67
CA LEU A 204 10.41 2.09 -0.42
C LEU A 204 9.54 1.80 -1.64
N LEU A 205 8.32 1.27 -1.44
CA LEU A 205 7.37 1.05 -2.52
C LEU A 205 7.00 2.38 -3.21
N ILE A 206 6.68 3.42 -2.45
CA ILE A 206 6.41 4.77 -2.99
C ILE A 206 7.65 5.31 -3.71
N GLY A 207 8.83 5.15 -3.12
CA GLY A 207 10.09 5.60 -3.72
C GLY A 207 10.37 4.95 -5.09
N SER A 208 10.13 3.64 -5.20
CA SER A 208 10.23 2.92 -6.47
C SER A 208 9.23 3.45 -7.51
N LEU A 209 7.99 3.77 -7.11
CA LEU A 209 6.99 4.38 -7.99
C LEU A 209 7.41 5.79 -8.44
N VAL A 210 7.99 6.59 -7.54
CA VAL A 210 8.51 7.93 -7.87
C VAL A 210 9.59 7.84 -8.96
N PHE A 211 10.56 6.93 -8.83
CA PHE A 211 11.59 6.76 -9.85
C PHE A 211 11.03 6.25 -11.18
N ALA A 212 10.07 5.32 -11.17
CA ALA A 212 9.40 4.85 -12.39
C ALA A 212 8.65 6.00 -13.10
N ALA A 213 7.85 6.76 -12.37
CA ALA A 213 7.07 7.88 -12.89
C ALA A 213 7.96 9.03 -13.40
N ALA A 214 9.05 9.34 -12.69
CA ALA A 214 9.94 10.45 -13.03
C ALA A 214 10.63 10.28 -14.39
N LYS A 215 10.99 9.06 -14.80
CA LYS A 215 11.52 8.75 -16.14
C LYS A 215 10.59 9.20 -17.28
N HIS A 216 9.30 9.34 -16.97
CA HIS A 216 8.25 9.73 -17.90
C HIS A 216 7.71 11.14 -17.64
N GLU A 217 8.47 11.96 -16.88
CA GLU A 217 8.08 13.31 -16.49
C GLU A 217 6.74 13.35 -15.73
N MET A 218 6.51 12.38 -14.84
CA MET A 218 5.31 12.32 -14.01
C MET A 218 5.65 12.41 -12.53
N GLY A 219 4.82 13.17 -11.80
CA GLY A 219 4.84 13.24 -10.35
C GLY A 219 3.87 12.25 -9.70
N VAL A 220 4.22 11.85 -8.48
CA VAL A 220 3.47 10.94 -7.62
C VAL A 220 3.00 11.70 -6.38
N LYS A 221 1.71 11.61 -6.07
CA LYS A 221 1.13 12.08 -4.81
C LYS A 221 0.41 10.91 -4.12
N PRO A 222 0.98 10.33 -3.04
CA PRO A 222 0.28 9.32 -2.24
C PRO A 222 -1.07 9.85 -1.75
N ALA A 223 -2.10 9.00 -1.84
CA ALA A 223 -3.47 9.31 -1.42
C ALA A 223 -3.86 8.50 -0.18
N LEU A 224 -3.49 7.22 -0.14
CA LEU A 224 -3.71 6.31 0.98
C LEU A 224 -2.66 5.20 0.92
N ALA A 225 -1.92 4.98 2.00
CA ALA A 225 -0.99 3.87 2.09
C ALA A 225 -1.07 3.18 3.46
N TYR A 226 -0.93 1.86 3.46
CA TYR A 226 -0.97 1.08 4.69
C TYR A 226 -0.21 -0.25 4.56
N ALA A 227 0.12 -0.84 5.71
CA ALA A 227 0.55 -2.23 5.79
C ALA A 227 -0.36 -3.00 6.75
N VAL A 228 -0.88 -4.14 6.29
CA VAL A 228 -1.76 -5.01 7.06
C VAL A 228 -1.35 -6.46 6.81
N ASN A 229 -1.27 -7.24 7.88
CA ASN A 229 -0.84 -8.64 7.84
C ASN A 229 0.54 -8.79 7.16
N HIS A 230 0.59 -9.38 5.96
CA HIS A 230 1.82 -9.68 5.22
C HIS A 230 1.90 -8.95 3.87
N TYR A 231 1.22 -7.81 3.73
CA TYR A 231 1.32 -6.98 2.54
C TYR A 231 1.32 -5.49 2.88
N CYS A 232 1.84 -4.69 1.95
CA CYS A 232 1.64 -3.25 1.95
C CYS A 232 0.88 -2.82 0.70
N ARG A 233 0.11 -1.74 0.85
CA ARG A 233 -0.80 -1.22 -0.17
C ARG A 233 -0.56 0.28 -0.31
N LEU A 234 -0.54 0.75 -1.55
CA LEU A 234 -0.43 2.16 -1.91
C LEU A 234 -1.53 2.51 -2.91
N TYR A 235 -2.22 3.63 -2.67
CA TYR A 235 -3.01 4.37 -3.65
C TYR A 235 -2.32 5.71 -3.87
N ALA A 236 -2.02 6.06 -5.12
CA ALA A 236 -1.32 7.32 -5.44
C ALA A 236 -1.85 7.96 -6.73
N PHE A 237 -1.96 9.27 -6.71
CA PHE A 237 -2.27 10.04 -7.91
C PHE A 237 -1.02 10.22 -8.77
N ILE A 238 -1.18 9.97 -10.07
CA ILE A 238 -0.18 10.27 -11.09
C ILE A 238 -0.55 11.59 -11.77
N ARG A 239 0.44 12.49 -11.91
CA ARG A 239 0.27 13.81 -12.52
C ARG A 239 1.38 14.07 -13.52
N HIS A 240 1.04 14.45 -14.74
CA HIS A 240 2.01 14.68 -15.80
C HIS A 240 2.70 16.05 -15.62
N GLY A 241 3.93 16.13 -16.11
CA GLY A 241 4.76 17.33 -16.19
C GLY A 241 6.06 17.20 -15.40
N ALA A 242 7.19 17.59 -16.02
CA ALA A 242 8.52 17.53 -15.43
C ALA A 242 8.59 18.21 -14.05
N ARG A 243 7.95 19.38 -13.89
CA ARG A 243 7.86 20.07 -12.59
C ARG A 243 7.23 19.21 -11.49
N ARG A 244 6.25 18.37 -11.83
CA ARG A 244 5.61 17.43 -10.89
C ARG A 244 6.55 16.27 -10.55
N ALA A 245 7.31 15.77 -11.52
CA ALA A 245 8.35 14.79 -11.26
C ALA A 245 9.41 15.34 -10.29
N ASP A 246 9.89 16.57 -10.52
CA ASP A 246 10.86 17.24 -9.65
C ASP A 246 10.32 17.43 -8.22
N GLU A 247 9.05 17.85 -8.08
CA GLU A 247 8.37 17.96 -6.78
C GLU A 247 8.37 16.63 -6.02
N SER A 248 8.17 15.50 -6.71
CA SER A 248 8.22 14.17 -6.10
C SER A 248 9.65 13.75 -5.73
N ILE A 249 10.63 14.00 -6.61
CA ILE A 249 12.05 13.68 -6.35
C ILE A 249 12.57 14.46 -5.14
N ARG A 250 12.18 15.73 -4.96
CA ARG A 250 12.56 16.56 -3.80
C ARG A 250 12.08 16.03 -2.45
N ARG A 251 11.12 15.10 -2.45
CA ARG A 251 10.61 14.42 -1.24
C ARG A 251 11.25 13.05 -1.01
N MET A 252 12.23 12.66 -1.83
CA MET A 252 13.02 11.45 -1.64
C MET A 252 14.16 11.71 -0.67
N GLY A 253 14.55 10.69 0.07
CA GLY A 253 15.73 10.75 0.93
C GLY A 253 15.90 9.50 1.79
N TYR A 254 16.46 9.68 2.97
CA TYR A 254 16.87 8.60 3.86
C TYR A 254 16.23 8.75 5.24
N ILE A 255 15.91 7.61 5.85
CA ILE A 255 15.65 7.53 7.29
C ILE A 255 16.94 7.03 7.95
N LEU A 256 17.51 7.84 8.82
CA LEU A 256 18.69 7.50 9.61
C LEU A 256 18.24 6.88 10.93
N HIS A 257 18.86 5.78 11.35
CA HIS A 257 18.53 5.09 12.60
C HIS A 257 19.79 4.77 13.40
N CYS A 258 19.79 5.12 14.68
CA CYS A 258 20.80 4.73 15.64
C CYS A 258 20.34 3.48 16.41
N PHE A 259 20.88 2.31 16.08
CA PHE A 259 20.59 1.06 16.80
C PHE A 259 21.06 1.08 18.27
N ASN A 260 21.95 2.01 18.64
CA ASN A 260 22.41 2.14 20.01
C ASN A 260 21.37 2.81 20.94
N CYS A 261 20.75 3.91 20.53
CA CYS A 261 19.84 4.69 21.39
C CYS A 261 18.43 4.90 20.80
N LEU A 262 18.10 4.22 19.71
CA LEU A 262 16.83 4.27 18.98
C LEU A 262 16.48 5.66 18.39
N HIS A 263 17.39 6.62 18.48
CA HIS A 263 17.25 7.91 17.82
C HIS A 263 17.18 7.74 16.31
N ARG A 264 16.37 8.56 15.66
CA ARG A 264 16.20 8.55 14.21
C ARG A 264 15.74 9.91 13.72
N GLU A 265 16.10 10.18 12.47
CA GLU A 265 15.79 11.43 11.78
C GLU A 265 15.71 11.17 10.27
N THR A 266 15.20 12.15 9.54
CA THR A 266 15.12 12.10 8.09
C THR A 266 16.18 13.00 7.46
N HIS A 267 16.75 12.56 6.34
CA HIS A 267 17.67 13.34 5.54
C HIS A 267 17.18 13.41 4.09
N ILE A 268 16.80 14.60 3.64
CA ILE A 268 16.28 14.84 2.29
C ILE A 268 17.41 14.80 1.26
N GLY A 269 17.13 14.26 0.07
CA GLY A 269 18.06 14.17 -1.05
C GLY A 269 18.47 12.73 -1.33
N ILE A 270 18.77 12.45 -2.61
CA ILE A 270 19.05 11.09 -3.12
C ILE A 270 20.52 10.69 -3.06
N VAL A 271 21.41 11.63 -2.74
CA VAL A 271 22.85 11.36 -2.62
C VAL A 271 23.16 11.09 -1.14
N PRO A 272 23.61 9.88 -0.79
CA PRO A 272 23.94 9.57 0.59
C PRO A 272 25.24 10.29 1.01
N ARG A 273 25.35 10.66 2.28
CA ARG A 273 26.66 10.98 2.89
C ARG A 273 27.32 9.68 3.33
N LEU A 274 28.66 9.68 3.34
CA LEU A 274 29.47 8.51 3.68
C LEU A 274 29.27 8.04 5.13
N GLU A 275 29.13 8.97 6.08
CA GLU A 275 28.96 8.66 7.50
C GLU A 275 27.94 9.57 8.18
N TRP A 276 27.15 8.99 9.08
CA TRP A 276 26.17 9.67 9.91
C TRP A 276 26.46 9.35 11.38
N LYS A 277 26.61 10.38 12.22
CA LYS A 277 26.80 10.21 13.66
C LYS A 277 25.54 10.62 14.40
N CYS A 278 25.13 9.78 15.34
CA CYS A 278 23.96 10.03 16.16
C CYS A 278 24.18 11.27 17.03
N PRO A 279 23.31 12.31 16.94
CA PRO A 279 23.45 13.51 17.76
C PRO A 279 23.24 13.24 19.26
N ASN A 280 22.61 12.12 19.61
CA ASN A 280 22.32 11.76 21.00
C ASN A 280 23.45 10.97 21.69
N CYS A 281 24.17 10.11 20.96
CA CYS A 281 25.13 9.19 21.58
C CYS A 281 26.45 9.02 20.80
N GLY A 282 26.66 9.75 19.71
CA GLY A 282 27.89 9.71 18.90
C GLY A 282 28.10 8.44 18.06
N SER A 283 27.32 7.39 18.27
CA SER A 283 27.39 6.14 17.50
C SER A 283 27.04 6.34 16.03
N VAL A 284 27.57 5.48 15.15
CA VAL A 284 27.22 5.47 13.73
C VAL A 284 25.73 5.17 13.54
N MET A 285 25.08 5.90 12.64
CA MET A 285 23.70 5.66 12.23
C MET A 285 23.65 4.90 10.90
N GLU A 286 22.70 3.98 10.82
CA GLU A 286 22.38 3.25 9.60
C GLU A 286 21.30 4.00 8.80
N ALA A 287 21.33 3.89 7.47
CA ALA A 287 20.40 4.59 6.58
C ALA A 287 19.49 3.60 5.84
N ALA A 288 18.17 3.85 5.89
CA ALA A 288 17.20 3.26 4.97
C ALA A 288 16.93 4.25 3.83
N GLY A 289 17.02 3.80 2.57
CA GLY A 289 16.70 4.60 1.40
C GLY A 289 17.60 4.35 0.17
N PRO A 290 17.47 5.17 -0.89
CA PRO A 290 16.54 6.27 -0.99
C PRO A 290 15.08 5.79 -0.96
N LEU A 291 14.22 6.53 -0.26
CA LEU A 291 12.80 6.22 -0.06
C LEU A 291 11.98 7.51 0.06
N TRP A 292 10.66 7.38 0.03
CA TRP A 292 9.74 8.52 0.17
C TRP A 292 9.72 9.07 1.60
N LEU A 293 9.99 10.36 1.77
CA LEU A 293 9.93 11.06 3.06
C LEU A 293 8.66 11.91 3.24
N GLY A 294 7.88 12.11 2.18
CA GLY A 294 6.62 12.86 2.26
C GLY A 294 5.51 12.12 3.02
N GLU A 295 4.31 12.69 2.96
CA GLU A 295 3.10 12.11 3.56
C GLU A 295 2.71 10.79 2.90
N LEU A 296 2.14 9.88 3.69
CA LEU A 296 1.69 8.55 3.25
C LEU A 296 0.19 8.54 2.89
N SER A 297 -0.54 9.57 3.30
CA SER A 297 -1.99 9.68 3.14
C SER A 297 -2.38 11.14 2.91
N ASP A 298 -3.36 11.35 2.04
CA ASP A 298 -4.03 12.63 1.84
C ASP A 298 -5.30 12.65 2.71
N GLU A 299 -5.39 13.61 3.63
CA GLU A 299 -6.49 13.69 4.59
C GLU A 299 -7.87 13.72 3.91
N GLY A 300 -8.01 14.56 2.87
CA GLY A 300 -9.26 14.71 2.14
C GLY A 300 -9.66 13.46 1.35
N PHE A 301 -8.69 12.72 0.80
CA PHE A 301 -8.94 11.42 0.19
C PHE A 301 -9.34 10.38 1.24
N CYS A 302 -8.63 10.28 2.37
CA CYS A 302 -8.97 9.36 3.45
C CYS A 302 -10.37 9.62 4.00
N GLU A 303 -10.73 10.89 4.21
CA GLU A 303 -12.08 11.27 4.63
C GLU A 303 -13.13 10.84 3.62
N SER A 304 -12.86 11.04 2.32
CA SER A 304 -13.77 10.59 1.25
C SER A 304 -13.96 9.06 1.29
N THR A 305 -12.87 8.30 1.48
CA THR A 305 -12.92 6.83 1.58
C THR A 305 -13.66 6.35 2.83
N VAL A 306 -13.50 7.03 3.97
CA VAL A 306 -14.27 6.74 5.20
C VAL A 306 -15.76 6.94 4.96
N ARG A 307 -16.15 8.05 4.32
CA ARG A 307 -17.57 8.31 4.00
C ARG A 307 -18.17 7.25 3.06
N GLU A 308 -17.41 6.74 2.10
CA GLU A 308 -17.88 5.62 1.27
C GLU A 308 -17.99 4.32 2.06
N ALA A 309 -17.13 4.11 3.07
CA ALA A 309 -17.20 2.93 3.94
C ALA A 309 -18.43 2.95 4.86
N GLU A 310 -18.83 4.14 5.34
CA GLU A 310 -20.04 4.33 6.16
C GLU A 310 -21.34 4.03 5.40
N ARG A 311 -21.32 4.13 4.07
CA ARG A 311 -22.49 3.90 3.19
C ARG A 311 -22.67 2.45 2.77
N ARG A 312 -21.75 1.56 3.12
CA ARG A 312 -21.73 0.16 2.65
C ARG A 312 -21.73 -0.81 3.81
N GLU A 313 -22.41 -1.93 3.63
CA GLU A 313 -22.34 -3.06 4.54
C GLU A 313 -21.16 -3.95 4.16
N LEU A 314 -20.04 -3.81 4.87
CA LEU A 314 -18.83 -4.59 4.65
C LEU A 314 -18.66 -5.66 5.73
N LYS A 315 -18.24 -6.86 5.34
CA LYS A 315 -18.00 -7.98 6.27
C LYS A 315 -17.00 -7.62 7.38
N GLU A 316 -15.90 -6.94 7.03
CA GLU A 316 -14.90 -6.44 7.98
C GLU A 316 -15.06 -4.95 8.32
N SER A 317 -16.29 -4.39 8.26
CA SER A 317 -16.58 -2.96 8.43
C SER A 317 -15.89 -2.33 9.64
N LYS A 318 -15.99 -2.93 10.84
CA LYS A 318 -15.32 -2.42 12.06
C LYS A 318 -13.81 -2.30 11.91
N ARG A 319 -13.17 -3.28 11.25
CA ARG A 319 -11.72 -3.31 11.06
C ARG A 319 -11.28 -2.28 10.02
N ILE A 320 -12.02 -2.16 8.91
CA ILE A 320 -11.79 -1.17 7.86
C ILE A 320 -11.96 0.24 8.40
N MET A 321 -13.07 0.52 9.09
CA MET A 321 -13.33 1.83 9.70
C MET A 321 -12.25 2.22 10.71
N ARG A 322 -11.82 1.27 11.56
CA ARG A 322 -10.72 1.51 12.50
C ARG A 322 -9.41 1.82 11.78
N LEU A 323 -9.06 1.07 10.74
CA LEU A 323 -7.85 1.30 9.94
C LEU A 323 -7.88 2.68 9.28
N LEU A 324 -8.94 2.99 8.54
CA LEU A 324 -9.07 4.26 7.83
C LEU A 324 -9.11 5.47 8.78
N SER A 325 -9.76 5.34 9.93
CA SER A 325 -9.79 6.38 10.97
C SER A 325 -8.41 6.62 11.59
N LEU A 326 -7.63 5.56 11.84
CA LEU A 326 -6.26 5.69 12.30
C LEU A 326 -5.39 6.40 11.25
N ILE A 327 -5.46 5.98 9.99
CA ILE A 327 -4.69 6.60 8.90
C ILE A 327 -5.07 8.08 8.71
N LYS A 328 -6.35 8.43 8.83
CA LYS A 328 -6.80 9.83 8.82
C LYS A 328 -6.15 10.63 9.95
N GLY A 329 -6.16 10.10 11.18
CA GLY A 329 -5.53 10.73 12.34
C GLY A 329 -3.99 10.78 12.29
N GLU A 330 -3.36 9.98 11.44
CA GLU A 330 -1.91 10.00 11.18
C GLU A 330 -1.49 11.05 10.16
N SER A 331 -2.43 11.63 9.39
CA SER A 331 -2.10 12.61 8.35
C SER A 331 -1.43 13.84 8.96
N GLY A 332 -0.40 14.37 8.29
CA GLY A 332 0.47 15.42 8.83
C GLY A 332 1.41 14.97 9.98
N GLY A 333 1.42 13.69 10.33
CA GLY A 333 2.33 13.09 11.31
C GLY A 333 3.77 12.95 10.78
N PRO A 334 4.77 12.92 11.67
CA PRO A 334 6.17 12.76 11.29
C PRO A 334 6.46 11.35 10.75
N ALA A 335 7.55 11.25 9.98
CA ALA A 335 8.03 9.97 9.49
C ALA A 335 8.50 9.08 10.65
N THR A 336 8.25 7.77 10.51
CA THR A 336 8.51 6.73 11.52
C THR A 336 7.64 6.84 12.78
N TYR A 337 7.76 5.86 13.67
CA TYR A 337 7.08 5.81 14.96
C TYR A 337 7.92 5.04 15.98
N TYR A 338 7.77 5.37 17.27
CA TYR A 338 8.37 4.62 18.37
C TYR A 338 7.38 3.53 18.79
N THR A 339 7.87 2.35 19.13
CA THR A 339 7.04 1.38 19.84
C THR A 339 7.42 1.38 21.32
N ILE A 340 6.41 1.49 22.19
CA ILE A 340 6.64 1.64 23.63
C ILE A 340 7.33 0.40 24.19
N ASP A 341 6.96 -0.79 23.73
CA ASP A 341 7.61 -2.04 24.08
C ASP A 341 9.10 -2.04 23.76
N LYS A 342 9.54 -1.45 22.63
CA LYS A 342 10.96 -1.43 22.28
C LYS A 342 11.76 -0.43 23.12
N ILE A 343 11.16 0.69 23.49
CA ILE A 343 11.74 1.66 24.42
C ILE A 343 11.87 1.03 25.81
N CYS A 344 10.82 0.37 26.29
CA CYS A 344 10.82 -0.30 27.59
C CYS A 344 11.85 -1.44 27.67
N ASP A 345 11.91 -2.31 26.64
CA ASP A 345 12.91 -3.38 26.51
C ASP A 345 14.34 -2.85 26.57
N LYS A 346 14.63 -1.77 25.83
CA LYS A 346 15.96 -1.15 25.79
C LYS A 346 16.40 -0.58 27.14
N HIS A 347 15.46 -0.14 27.97
CA HIS A 347 15.72 0.57 29.22
C HIS A 347 15.30 -0.20 30.48
N ASN A 348 14.92 -1.48 30.35
CA ASN A 348 14.43 -2.32 31.44
C ASN A 348 13.26 -1.69 32.23
N LEU A 349 12.31 -1.08 31.52
CA LEU A 349 11.12 -0.43 32.10
C LEU A 349 9.88 -1.32 31.96
N ARG A 350 8.87 -1.09 32.80
CA ARG A 350 7.53 -1.67 32.59
C ARG A 350 6.85 -0.97 31.40
N ILE A 351 5.82 -1.60 30.83
CA ILE A 351 5.10 -1.04 29.68
C ILE A 351 3.87 -0.25 30.21
N PRO A 352 3.87 1.09 30.16
CA PRO A 352 2.71 1.89 30.51
C PRO A 352 1.64 1.86 29.40
N PRO A 353 0.40 2.33 29.69
CA PRO A 353 -0.61 2.51 28.66
C PRO A 353 -0.17 3.53 27.60
N LEU A 354 -0.31 3.17 26.32
CA LEU A 354 0.08 4.03 25.18
C LEU A 354 -0.55 5.44 25.26
N LYS A 355 -1.82 5.51 25.70
CA LYS A 355 -2.54 6.78 25.84
C LYS A 355 -1.85 7.72 26.82
N SER A 356 -1.34 7.20 27.94
CA SER A 356 -0.61 7.99 28.94
C SER A 356 0.67 8.57 28.36
N VAL A 357 1.46 7.75 27.66
CA VAL A 357 2.70 8.19 27.00
C VAL A 357 2.42 9.27 25.95
N ILE A 358 1.39 9.08 25.11
CA ILE A 358 0.98 10.08 24.11
C ILE A 358 0.63 11.41 24.80
N THR A 359 -0.12 11.38 25.90
CA THR A 359 -0.44 12.58 26.67
C THR A 359 0.83 13.25 27.20
N LYS A 360 1.76 12.50 27.79
CA LYS A 360 3.04 13.04 28.28
C LYS A 360 3.92 13.66 27.20
N ILE A 361 3.98 13.06 26.02
CA ILE A 361 4.70 13.64 24.88
C ILE A 361 4.06 14.96 24.45
N ARG A 362 2.72 15.04 24.43
CA ARG A 362 1.99 16.28 24.09
C ARG A 362 2.14 17.37 25.14
N GLU A 363 2.14 17.03 26.42
CA GLU A 363 2.40 17.96 27.53
C GLU A 363 3.78 18.62 27.40
N LYS A 364 4.75 17.91 26.83
CA LYS A 364 6.10 18.43 26.52
C LYS A 364 6.17 19.24 25.22
N GLY A 365 5.05 19.49 24.55
CA GLY A 365 4.95 20.35 23.36
C GLY A 365 5.21 19.65 22.02
N PHE A 366 5.34 18.32 21.99
CA PHE A 366 5.58 17.57 20.76
C PHE A 366 4.29 17.00 20.16
N LYS A 367 4.29 16.78 18.85
CA LYS A 367 3.21 16.04 18.18
C LYS A 367 3.27 14.60 18.63
N ALA A 368 2.14 13.99 18.96
CA ALA A 368 2.07 12.56 19.24
C ALA A 368 0.73 11.99 18.77
N VAL A 369 0.75 10.99 17.90
CA VAL A 369 -0.45 10.29 17.42
C VAL A 369 -0.21 8.78 17.34
N PRO A 370 -1.24 7.94 17.57
CA PRO A 370 -1.10 6.50 17.35
C PRO A 370 -0.85 6.21 15.85
N THR A 371 -0.40 4.99 15.53
CA THR A 371 -0.24 4.56 14.14
C THR A 371 -0.88 3.20 13.86
N HIS A 372 -1.40 3.03 12.64
CA HIS A 372 -1.93 1.77 12.14
C HIS A 372 -0.86 0.69 11.94
N PHE A 373 0.42 1.07 11.77
CA PHE A 373 1.50 0.10 11.58
C PHE A 373 1.79 -0.75 12.82
N ASN A 374 1.51 -0.23 14.02
CA ASN A 374 1.72 -0.94 15.27
C ASN A 374 0.78 -0.44 16.37
N SER A 375 0.07 -1.35 17.03
CA SER A 375 -0.91 -1.04 18.09
C SER A 375 -0.30 -0.38 19.34
N ARG A 376 1.01 -0.48 19.54
CA ARG A 376 1.80 0.19 20.58
C ARG A 376 2.71 1.29 20.01
N GLY A 377 2.47 1.68 18.76
CA GLY A 377 3.24 2.69 18.05
C GLY A 377 2.74 4.11 18.33
N VAL A 378 3.67 5.05 18.51
CA VAL A 378 3.43 6.49 18.56
C VAL A 378 4.30 7.21 17.53
N ARG A 379 3.67 7.93 16.61
CA ARG A 379 4.35 8.89 15.73
C ARG A 379 4.57 10.18 16.48
N THR A 380 5.80 10.67 16.52
CA THR A 380 6.14 11.92 17.20
C THR A 380 7.40 12.54 16.59
N ASP A 381 7.45 13.86 16.63
CA ASP A 381 8.62 14.68 16.29
C ASP A 381 9.56 14.85 17.49
N ALA A 382 9.22 14.24 18.63
CA ALA A 382 10.08 14.17 19.80
C ALA A 382 11.32 13.29 19.54
N PRO A 383 12.51 13.70 20.05
CA PRO A 383 13.68 12.84 20.04
C PRO A 383 13.47 11.64 20.97
N SER A 384 14.19 10.54 20.72
CA SER A 384 14.04 9.28 21.48
C SER A 384 14.20 9.45 23.00
N ARG A 385 15.04 10.41 23.43
CA ARG A 385 15.20 10.77 24.86
C ARG A 385 13.89 11.28 25.48
N VAL A 386 13.19 12.18 24.80
CA VAL A 386 11.91 12.72 25.31
C VAL A 386 10.84 11.63 25.35
N VAL A 387 10.83 10.72 24.38
CA VAL A 387 9.93 9.56 24.39
C VAL A 387 10.22 8.66 25.59
N LYS A 388 11.50 8.42 25.90
CA LYS A 388 11.90 7.66 27.09
C LYS A 388 11.42 8.34 28.37
N GLU A 389 11.67 9.65 28.54
CA GLU A 389 11.22 10.42 29.70
C GLU A 389 9.70 10.35 29.86
N ALA A 390 8.94 10.48 28.76
CA ALA A 390 7.49 10.34 28.77
C ALA A 390 7.00 8.93 29.16
N VAL A 391 7.78 7.88 28.83
CA VAL A 391 7.51 6.51 29.29
C VAL A 391 7.74 6.40 30.80
N GLU A 392 8.86 6.92 31.32
CA GLU A 392 9.19 6.91 32.76
C GLU A 392 8.14 7.66 33.59
N GLU A 393 7.66 8.81 33.10
CA GLU A 393 6.59 9.60 33.74
C GLU A 393 5.18 8.99 33.63
N SER A 394 5.02 7.93 32.83
CA SER A 394 3.74 7.23 32.64
C SER A 394 3.65 5.91 33.41
N LEU A 395 4.72 5.51 34.10
CA LEU A 395 4.78 4.37 35.02
C LEU A 395 4.15 4.73 36.37
#